data_AF-A0AAV0Y2X6-F1
#
_entry.id   AF-A0AAV0Y2X6-F1
#
_cell.length_a   1.000
_cell.length_b   1.000
_cell.length_c   1.000
_cell.angle_alpha   90.00
_cell.angle_beta   90.00
_cell.angle_gamma   90.00
#
_symmetry.space_group_name_H-M   'P 1'
#
loop_
_entity.id
_entity.type
_entity.pdbx_description
1 polymer ?
#
loop_
_entity_poly.entity_id
_entity_poly.type
_entity_poly.pdbx_seq_one_letter_code
_entity_poly.pdbx_strand_id
1 'polypeptide(L)'
;MSAPLSLLKTAYNACNKIERNEYCLMETPYVNMQTCCWSLFKIIKINKKLNGVNGRKNMYRELNRRFKNKFQRICEMAALTGHIDCLKLAHEMGVGWGSGDACTMALLASDLECLRYAWENGSPRDENTCTIAAEFGDLECLRYARENGCPWTERTCAVAAEMGNLECLRYARENGCPWDERTCAYAAESGNLECLKYARENGCPWDARTYISASMNLHIECSEYAQENGCPTDEPQ
;
A
#
# COMPACT_ATOMS: atom_id res chain seq x y z
N MET A 1 -20.05 -35.36 26.49
CA MET A 1 -20.77 -34.21 25.89
C MET A 1 -20.23 -33.98 24.49
N SER A 2 -20.99 -34.35 23.46
CA SER A 2 -20.64 -34.10 22.05
C SER A 2 -20.68 -32.59 21.78
N ALA A 3 -19.63 -32.06 21.16
CA ALA A 3 -19.59 -30.64 20.78
C ALA A 3 -20.76 -30.32 19.82
N PRO A 4 -21.43 -29.15 19.95
CA PRO A 4 -22.48 -28.76 19.02
C PRO A 4 -21.90 -28.70 17.61
N LEU A 5 -22.55 -29.43 16.69
CA LEU A 5 -22.27 -29.35 15.25
C LEU A 5 -22.47 -27.89 14.80
N SER A 6 -21.64 -27.40 13.87
CA SER A 6 -21.86 -26.08 13.29
C SER A 6 -23.24 -26.03 12.65
N LEU A 7 -23.90 -24.86 12.64
CA LEU A 7 -25.22 -24.66 12.01
C LEU A 7 -25.31 -25.28 10.62
N LEU A 8 -24.27 -25.10 9.80
CA LEU A 8 -24.16 -25.71 8.47
C LEU A 8 -24.16 -27.25 8.52
N LYS A 9 -23.41 -27.84 9.46
CA LYS A 9 -23.29 -29.30 9.61
C LYS A 9 -24.56 -29.91 10.22
N THR A 10 -25.25 -29.17 11.09
CA THR A 10 -26.56 -29.55 11.61
C THR A 10 -27.62 -29.50 10.51
N ALA A 11 -27.66 -28.43 9.71
CA ALA A 11 -28.57 -28.30 8.57
C ALA A 11 -28.35 -29.42 7.55
N TYR A 12 -27.09 -29.68 7.15
CA TYR A 12 -26.76 -30.77 6.21
C TYR A 12 -27.18 -32.16 6.70
N ASN A 13 -27.05 -32.42 8.02
CA ASN A 13 -27.45 -33.69 8.60
C ASN A 13 -28.97 -33.83 8.77
N ALA A 14 -29.70 -32.72 8.83
CA ALA A 14 -31.16 -32.72 8.87
C ALA A 14 -31.80 -33.02 7.50
N CYS A 15 -31.07 -32.82 6.40
CA CYS A 15 -31.53 -33.12 5.04
C CYS A 15 -31.67 -34.63 4.78
N ASN A 16 -32.54 -35.00 3.84
CA ASN A 16 -32.66 -36.37 3.32
C ASN A 16 -31.56 -36.67 2.27
N LYS A 17 -31.51 -37.92 1.75
CA LYS A 17 -30.45 -38.35 0.82
C LYS A 17 -30.49 -37.61 -0.53
N ILE A 18 -31.69 -37.25 -1.01
CA ILE A 18 -31.88 -36.56 -2.28
C ILE A 18 -31.39 -35.11 -2.15
N GLU A 19 -31.84 -34.41 -1.11
CA GLU A 19 -31.44 -33.03 -0.79
C GLU A 19 -29.92 -32.89 -0.59
N ARG A 20 -29.28 -33.88 0.09
CA ARG A 20 -27.82 -33.89 0.23
C ARG A 20 -27.09 -34.07 -1.10
N ASN A 21 -27.63 -34.88 -2.01
CA ASN A 21 -27.05 -35.08 -3.33
C ASN A 21 -27.16 -33.81 -4.18
N GLU A 22 -28.31 -33.12 -4.13
CA GLU A 22 -28.46 -31.80 -4.78
C GLU A 22 -27.52 -30.76 -4.18
N TYR A 23 -27.39 -30.71 -2.85
CA TYR A 23 -26.44 -29.82 -2.17
C TYR A 23 -24.99 -30.06 -2.62
N CYS A 24 -24.56 -31.31 -2.78
CA CYS A 24 -23.23 -31.65 -3.28
C CYS A 24 -23.01 -31.27 -4.75
N LEU A 25 -24.08 -31.03 -5.51
CA LEU A 25 -24.04 -30.64 -6.92
C LEU A 25 -24.24 -29.14 -7.13
N MET A 26 -24.56 -28.37 -6.07
CA MET A 26 -24.65 -26.92 -6.18
C MET A 26 -23.28 -26.35 -6.52
N GLU A 27 -23.23 -25.46 -7.50
CA GLU A 27 -22.06 -24.60 -7.72
C GLU A 27 -21.85 -23.76 -6.47
N THR A 28 -20.86 -24.12 -5.66
CA THR A 28 -20.44 -23.29 -4.56
C THR A 28 -19.71 -22.08 -5.13
N PRO A 29 -20.12 -20.84 -4.82
CA PRO A 29 -19.37 -19.68 -5.26
C PRO A 29 -17.93 -19.81 -4.77
N TYR A 30 -16.98 -19.62 -5.69
CA TYR A 30 -15.57 -19.59 -5.33
C TYR A 30 -15.34 -18.39 -4.42
N VAL A 31 -15.33 -18.63 -3.11
CA VAL A 31 -14.95 -17.61 -2.14
C VAL A 31 -13.43 -17.51 -2.19
N ASN A 32 -12.93 -16.44 -2.79
CA ASN A 32 -11.49 -16.15 -2.85
C ASN A 32 -10.96 -15.83 -1.44
N MET A 33 -10.70 -16.87 -0.65
CA MET A 33 -10.12 -16.75 0.67
C MET A 33 -8.63 -16.42 0.55
N GLN A 34 -8.32 -15.15 0.71
CA GLN A 34 -6.95 -14.65 0.76
C GLN A 34 -6.20 -15.19 2.00
N THR A 35 -4.88 -15.08 1.98
CA THR A 35 -4.02 -15.59 3.08
C THR A 35 -4.33 -14.92 4.43
N CYS A 36 -4.80 -13.67 4.43
CA CYS A 36 -5.30 -12.97 5.62
C CYS A 36 -6.50 -13.72 6.24
N CYS A 37 -7.48 -14.13 5.43
CA CYS A 37 -8.66 -14.88 5.85
C CYS A 37 -8.26 -16.22 6.48
N TRP A 38 -7.43 -17.01 5.78
CA TRP A 38 -6.96 -18.31 6.27
C TRP A 38 -6.20 -18.20 7.58
N SER A 39 -5.37 -17.17 7.72
CA SER A 39 -4.60 -16.91 8.92
C SER A 39 -5.50 -16.59 10.11
N LEU A 40 -6.50 -15.71 9.92
CA LEU A 40 -7.50 -15.39 10.95
C LEU A 40 -8.32 -16.62 11.35
N PHE A 41 -8.82 -17.40 10.39
CA PHE A 41 -9.52 -18.65 10.68
C PHE A 41 -8.67 -19.62 11.49
N LYS A 42 -7.38 -19.74 11.16
CA LYS A 42 -6.44 -20.60 11.87
C LYS A 42 -6.23 -20.12 13.31
N ILE A 43 -6.08 -18.82 13.54
CA ILE A 43 -5.97 -18.23 14.88
C ILE A 43 -7.22 -18.54 15.71
N ILE A 44 -8.42 -18.28 15.18
CA ILE A 44 -9.69 -18.53 15.87
C ILE A 44 -9.84 -20.02 16.22
N LYS A 45 -9.51 -20.91 15.27
CA LYS A 45 -9.56 -22.37 15.48
C LYS A 45 -8.59 -22.83 16.56
N ILE A 46 -7.37 -22.29 16.61
CA ILE A 46 -6.39 -22.63 17.65
C ILE A 46 -6.87 -22.11 19.01
N ASN A 47 -7.36 -20.88 19.10
CA ASN A 47 -7.86 -20.31 20.36
C ASN A 47 -9.02 -21.14 20.94
N LYS A 48 -9.96 -21.58 20.09
CA LYS A 48 -11.06 -22.46 20.53
C LYS A 48 -10.56 -23.78 21.13
N LYS A 49 -9.48 -24.35 20.60
CA LYS A 49 -8.87 -25.58 21.14
C LYS A 49 -8.16 -25.38 22.47
N LEU A 50 -7.79 -24.15 22.81
CA LEU A 50 -7.06 -23.79 24.03
C LEU A 50 -7.99 -23.33 25.18
N ASN A 51 -9.29 -23.64 25.11
CA ASN A 51 -10.32 -23.25 26.08
C ASN A 51 -10.52 -21.74 26.25
N GLY A 52 -10.34 -20.96 25.17
CA GLY A 52 -10.80 -19.58 25.07
C GLY A 52 -10.17 -18.64 26.09
N VAL A 53 -9.00 -18.10 25.77
CA VAL A 53 -8.41 -17.03 26.57
C VAL A 53 -9.40 -15.84 26.58
N ASN A 54 -9.68 -15.32 27.77
CA ASN A 54 -10.63 -14.23 28.02
C ASN A 54 -10.24 -12.97 27.22
N GLY A 55 -10.98 -12.70 26.15
CA GLY A 55 -10.93 -11.46 25.37
C GLY A 55 -10.07 -11.53 24.09
N ARG A 56 -10.62 -10.99 22.98
CA ARG A 56 -9.95 -10.97 21.67
C ARG A 56 -8.58 -10.28 21.71
N LYS A 57 -8.44 -9.22 22.51
CA LYS A 57 -7.26 -8.33 22.58
C LYS A 57 -5.92 -9.01 22.92
N ASN A 58 -5.93 -10.13 23.65
CA ASN A 58 -4.70 -10.84 24.05
C ASN A 58 -4.45 -12.12 23.24
N MET A 59 -5.42 -12.50 22.40
CA MET A 59 -5.41 -13.75 21.65
C MET A 59 -4.19 -13.84 20.74
N TYR A 60 -3.87 -12.76 20.03
CA TYR A 60 -2.73 -12.75 19.13
C TYR A 60 -1.39 -12.81 19.88
N ARG A 61 -1.22 -12.02 20.95
CA ARG A 61 0.05 -11.96 21.72
C ARG A 61 0.43 -13.33 22.30
N GLU A 62 -0.53 -14.06 22.85
CA GLU A 62 -0.29 -15.38 23.42
C GLU A 62 0.02 -16.44 22.37
N LEU A 63 -0.68 -16.40 21.24
CA LEU A 63 -0.44 -17.31 20.12
C LEU A 63 0.87 -16.99 19.42
N ASN A 64 1.22 -15.71 19.27
CA ASN A 64 2.47 -15.30 18.65
C ASN A 64 3.68 -15.81 19.45
N ARG A 65 3.60 -15.79 20.79
CA ARG A 65 4.63 -16.39 21.66
C ARG A 65 4.82 -17.89 21.40
N ARG A 66 3.74 -18.61 21.07
CA ARG A 66 3.77 -20.06 20.81
C ARG A 66 4.18 -20.41 19.37
N PHE A 67 3.87 -19.56 18.40
CA PHE A 67 4.04 -19.86 16.97
C PHE A 67 5.08 -18.99 16.26
N LYS A 68 5.90 -18.21 16.99
CA LYS A 68 7.07 -17.46 16.49
C LYS A 68 6.78 -16.70 15.18
N ASN A 69 5.97 -15.65 15.23
CA ASN A 69 5.74 -14.70 14.12
C ASN A 69 5.02 -15.25 12.89
N LYS A 70 4.46 -16.47 12.95
CA LYS A 70 3.70 -17.08 11.83
C LYS A 70 2.54 -16.23 11.30
N PHE A 71 2.05 -15.29 12.09
CA PHE A 71 0.84 -14.51 11.82
C PHE A 71 1.09 -12.99 11.77
N GLN A 72 2.36 -12.57 11.69
CA GLN A 72 2.75 -11.17 11.77
C GLN A 72 2.21 -10.33 10.60
N ARG A 73 2.09 -10.94 9.42
CA ARG A 73 1.75 -10.25 8.17
C ARG A 73 0.25 -10.19 7.85
N ILE A 74 -0.64 -10.47 8.83
CA ILE A 74 -2.09 -10.51 8.55
C ILE A 74 -2.61 -9.12 8.15
N CYS A 75 -2.19 -8.07 8.85
CA CYS A 75 -2.60 -6.70 8.53
C CYS A 75 -2.09 -6.27 7.15
N GLU A 76 -0.84 -6.59 6.83
CA GLU A 76 -0.25 -6.34 5.49
C GLU A 76 -1.07 -6.99 4.38
N MET A 77 -1.34 -8.30 4.51
CA MET A 77 -2.09 -9.02 3.49
C MET A 77 -3.54 -8.55 3.40
N ALA A 78 -4.16 -8.19 4.54
CA ALA A 78 -5.52 -7.66 4.55
C ALA A 78 -5.58 -6.29 3.85
N ALA A 79 -4.61 -5.42 4.11
CA ALA A 79 -4.51 -4.12 3.46
C ALA A 79 -4.23 -4.24 1.95
N LEU A 80 -3.29 -5.11 1.54
CA LEU A 80 -2.94 -5.32 0.14
C LEU A 80 -4.13 -5.84 -0.69
N THR A 81 -4.99 -6.67 -0.09
CA THR A 81 -6.15 -7.25 -0.79
C THR A 81 -7.44 -6.48 -0.55
N GLY A 82 -7.40 -5.33 0.13
CA GLY A 82 -8.55 -4.51 0.50
C GLY A 82 -9.58 -5.20 1.41
N HIS A 83 -9.15 -6.19 2.20
CA HIS A 83 -10.00 -6.91 3.14
C HIS A 83 -10.09 -6.15 4.47
N ILE A 84 -10.80 -5.02 4.48
CA ILE A 84 -10.94 -4.13 5.63
C ILE A 84 -11.42 -4.86 6.90
N ASP A 85 -12.36 -5.81 6.80
CA ASP A 85 -12.86 -6.56 7.96
C ASP A 85 -11.80 -7.50 8.54
N CYS A 86 -10.94 -8.07 7.67
CA CYS A 86 -9.80 -8.86 8.12
C CYS A 86 -8.77 -7.98 8.84
N LEU A 87 -8.54 -6.77 8.35
CA LEU A 87 -7.65 -5.78 8.97
C LEU A 87 -8.17 -5.38 10.37
N LYS A 88 -9.45 -5.01 10.46
CA LYS A 88 -10.14 -4.68 11.72
C LYS A 88 -10.04 -5.82 12.73
N LEU A 89 -10.38 -7.03 12.31
CA LEU A 89 -10.34 -8.20 13.19
C LEU A 89 -8.90 -8.52 13.65
N ALA A 90 -7.92 -8.43 12.76
CA ALA A 90 -6.52 -8.63 13.11
C ALA A 90 -6.06 -7.61 14.17
N HIS A 91 -6.42 -6.34 13.99
CA HIS A 91 -6.11 -5.30 14.96
C HIS A 91 -6.80 -5.53 16.31
N GLU A 92 -8.10 -5.86 16.33
CA GLU A 92 -8.83 -6.23 17.56
C GLU A 92 -8.21 -7.41 18.32
N MET A 93 -7.55 -8.32 17.60
CA MET A 93 -6.85 -9.47 18.19
C MET A 93 -5.53 -9.09 18.86
N GLY A 94 -5.06 -7.84 18.67
CA GLY A 94 -3.80 -7.32 19.20
C GLY A 94 -2.62 -7.46 18.23
N VAL A 95 -2.87 -7.63 16.92
CA VAL A 95 -1.81 -7.48 15.90
C VAL A 95 -1.43 -6.00 15.84
N GLY A 96 -0.17 -5.69 16.14
CA GLY A 96 0.35 -4.33 16.08
C GLY A 96 0.58 -3.84 14.64
N TRP A 97 0.70 -2.52 14.47
CA TRP A 97 0.91 -1.86 13.17
C TRP A 97 2.34 -1.93 12.61
N GLY A 98 3.29 -2.54 13.36
CA GLY A 98 4.70 -2.77 13.02
C GLY A 98 5.27 -2.05 11.78
N SER A 99 6.12 -1.03 12.01
CA SER A 99 6.90 -0.28 11.00
C SER A 99 6.18 0.22 9.73
N GLY A 100 4.85 0.24 9.70
CA GLY A 100 4.10 0.84 8.58
C GLY A 100 3.77 -0.11 7.43
N ASP A 101 4.10 -1.41 7.52
CA ASP A 101 3.93 -2.33 6.38
C ASP A 101 2.46 -2.44 5.94
N ALA A 102 1.49 -2.38 6.86
CA ALA A 102 0.07 -2.39 6.50
C ALA A 102 -0.40 -1.09 5.81
N CYS A 103 0.17 0.06 6.18
CA CYS A 103 -0.14 1.34 5.52
C CYS A 103 0.46 1.37 4.12
N THR A 104 1.71 0.95 3.96
CA THR A 104 2.36 0.77 2.66
C THR A 104 1.55 -0.16 1.76
N MET A 105 1.09 -1.30 2.28
CA MET A 105 0.28 -2.24 1.49
C MET A 105 -1.09 -1.67 1.11
N ALA A 106 -1.69 -0.83 1.96
CA ALA A 106 -2.92 -0.11 1.62
C ALA A 106 -2.68 0.89 0.47
N LEU A 107 -1.56 1.62 0.51
CA LEU A 107 -1.16 2.54 -0.56
C LEU A 107 -0.90 1.80 -1.88
N LEU A 108 -0.19 0.67 -1.84
CA LEU A 108 0.06 -0.18 -3.02
C LEU A 108 -1.22 -0.72 -3.65
N ALA A 109 -2.25 -0.93 -2.82
CA ALA A 109 -3.57 -1.37 -3.29
C ALA A 109 -4.49 -0.20 -3.68
N SER A 110 -4.06 1.06 -3.51
CA SER A 110 -4.90 2.25 -3.59
C SER A 110 -6.18 2.15 -2.74
N ASP A 111 -6.09 1.47 -1.58
CA ASP A 111 -7.20 1.28 -0.66
C ASP A 111 -7.15 2.32 0.48
N LEU A 112 -7.89 3.40 0.25
CA LEU A 112 -8.05 4.49 1.20
C LEU A 112 -8.79 4.07 2.48
N GLU A 113 -9.67 3.06 2.44
CA GLU A 113 -10.41 2.61 3.63
C GLU A 113 -9.47 1.92 4.62
N CYS A 114 -8.61 1.02 4.12
CA CYS A 114 -7.60 0.37 4.95
C CYS A 114 -6.62 1.38 5.56
N LEU A 115 -6.18 2.37 4.77
CA LEU A 115 -5.30 3.44 5.23
C LEU A 115 -5.96 4.30 6.33
N ARG A 116 -7.20 4.75 6.09
CA ARG A 116 -7.99 5.53 7.06
C ARG A 116 -8.14 4.79 8.38
N TYR A 117 -8.55 3.53 8.32
CA TYR A 117 -8.72 2.71 9.52
C TYR A 117 -7.41 2.57 10.30
N ALA A 118 -6.28 2.36 9.61
CA ALA A 118 -4.98 2.25 10.28
C ALA A 118 -4.61 3.54 11.04
N TRP A 119 -4.80 4.72 10.44
CA TRP A 119 -4.49 6.00 11.11
C TRP A 119 -5.44 6.34 12.25
N GLU A 120 -6.74 6.10 12.10
CA GLU A 120 -7.73 6.29 13.18
C GLU A 120 -7.41 5.41 14.41
N ASN A 121 -6.70 4.30 14.20
CA ASN A 121 -6.33 3.34 15.24
C ASN A 121 -4.85 3.40 15.63
N GLY A 122 -4.19 4.55 15.42
CA GLY A 122 -2.88 4.85 15.97
C GLY A 122 -1.70 4.26 15.22
N SER A 123 -1.85 3.89 13.94
CA SER A 123 -0.70 3.63 13.07
C SER A 123 0.13 4.90 12.90
N PRO A 124 1.48 4.82 12.97
CA PRO A 124 2.35 5.99 12.79
C PRO A 124 2.18 6.56 11.38
N ARG A 125 2.27 7.89 11.28
CA ARG A 125 2.37 8.62 10.01
C ARG A 125 3.85 8.75 9.68
N ASP A 126 4.27 8.24 8.52
CA ASP A 126 5.66 8.30 8.07
C ASP A 126 5.82 9.22 6.84
N GLU A 127 7.06 9.62 6.57
CA GLU A 127 7.44 10.41 5.40
C GLU A 127 7.41 9.60 4.09
N ASN A 128 7.39 8.27 4.20
CA ASN A 128 7.33 7.38 3.06
C ASN A 128 5.93 7.36 2.42
N THR A 129 4.88 7.61 3.19
CA THR A 129 3.48 7.58 2.72
C THR A 129 3.29 8.50 1.51
N CYS A 130 3.68 9.78 1.60
CA CYS A 130 3.56 10.73 0.50
C CYS A 130 4.45 10.31 -0.69
N THR A 131 5.65 9.83 -0.42
CA THR A 131 6.59 9.36 -1.45
C THR A 131 6.03 8.17 -2.22
N ILE A 132 5.49 7.17 -1.53
CA ILE A 132 4.86 5.98 -2.13
C ILE A 132 3.63 6.41 -2.94
N ALA A 133 2.74 7.22 -2.38
CA ALA A 133 1.56 7.70 -3.11
C ALA A 133 1.95 8.43 -4.41
N ALA A 134 2.99 9.26 -4.36
CA ALA A 134 3.53 9.97 -5.51
C ALA A 134 4.19 9.04 -6.55
N GLU A 135 4.89 8.00 -6.11
CA GLU A 135 5.51 6.97 -6.95
C GLU A 135 4.46 6.15 -7.72
N PHE A 136 3.35 5.78 -7.07
CA PHE A 136 2.25 5.03 -7.70
C PHE A 136 1.23 5.92 -8.43
N GLY A 137 1.38 7.24 -8.39
CA GLY A 137 0.48 8.18 -9.06
C GLY A 137 -0.89 8.31 -8.39
N ASP A 138 -1.01 7.86 -7.14
CA ASP A 138 -2.24 7.90 -6.38
C ASP A 138 -2.43 9.28 -5.74
N LEU A 139 -2.96 10.21 -6.54
CA LEU A 139 -3.19 11.59 -6.13
C LEU A 139 -4.15 11.67 -4.93
N GLU A 140 -5.17 10.82 -4.86
CA GLU A 140 -6.14 10.85 -3.75
C GLU A 140 -5.48 10.41 -2.43
N CYS A 141 -4.66 9.36 -2.44
CA CYS A 141 -3.88 8.98 -1.27
C CYS A 141 -2.84 10.04 -0.90
N LEU A 142 -2.17 10.67 -1.87
CA LEU A 142 -1.21 11.75 -1.62
C LEU A 142 -1.88 12.95 -0.95
N ARG A 143 -3.05 13.37 -1.47
CA ARG A 143 -3.88 14.43 -0.87
C ARG A 143 -4.29 14.10 0.54
N TYR A 144 -4.84 12.90 0.74
CA TYR A 144 -5.29 12.45 2.04
C TYR A 144 -4.15 12.35 3.06
N ALA A 145 -2.98 11.85 2.65
CA ALA A 145 -1.78 11.81 3.49
C ALA A 145 -1.34 13.21 3.89
N ARG A 146 -1.31 14.15 2.94
CA ARG A 146 -0.92 15.53 3.20
C ARG A 146 -1.87 16.24 4.15
N GLU A 147 -3.18 16.12 3.92
CA GLU A 147 -4.23 16.70 4.78
C GLU A 147 -4.19 16.14 6.21
N ASN A 148 -3.70 14.90 6.38
CA ASN A 148 -3.48 14.27 7.68
C ASN A 148 -2.08 14.53 8.25
N GLY A 149 -1.31 15.45 7.68
CA GLY A 149 -0.03 15.88 8.24
C GLY A 149 1.12 14.88 8.06
N CYS A 150 1.03 13.95 7.10
CA CYS A 150 2.22 13.22 6.67
C CYS A 150 3.24 14.20 6.07
N PRO A 151 4.51 14.13 6.48
CA PRO A 151 5.55 14.94 5.87
C PRO A 151 5.83 14.46 4.44
N TRP A 152 6.36 15.37 3.63
CA TRP A 152 6.96 15.08 2.34
C TRP A 152 8.34 15.71 2.26
N THR A 153 9.14 15.26 1.30
CA THR A 153 10.49 15.78 1.04
C THR A 153 10.68 15.98 -0.45
N GLU A 154 11.85 16.47 -0.86
CA GLU A 154 12.25 16.59 -2.27
C GLU A 154 12.12 15.24 -2.99
N ARG A 155 12.26 14.12 -2.27
CA ARG A 155 12.06 12.78 -2.80
C ARG A 155 10.65 12.56 -3.33
N THR A 156 9.62 13.14 -2.69
CA THR A 156 8.22 13.00 -3.13
C THR A 156 8.01 13.59 -4.54
N CYS A 157 8.58 14.77 -4.81
CA CYS A 157 8.58 15.35 -6.16
C CYS A 157 9.44 14.53 -7.13
N ALA A 158 10.63 14.10 -6.69
CA ALA A 158 11.56 13.37 -7.55
C ALA A 158 10.98 12.04 -8.04
N VAL A 159 10.35 11.24 -7.18
CA VAL A 159 9.73 9.97 -7.60
C VAL A 159 8.45 10.18 -8.42
N ALA A 160 7.67 11.23 -8.16
CA ALA A 160 6.53 11.58 -9.02
C ALA A 160 7.00 11.87 -10.45
N ALA A 161 8.11 12.61 -10.57
CA ALA A 161 8.72 12.96 -11.83
C ALA A 161 9.37 11.77 -12.54
N GLU A 162 10.06 10.90 -11.80
CA GLU A 162 10.65 9.64 -12.26
C GLU A 162 9.60 8.67 -12.83
N MET A 163 8.42 8.61 -12.20
CA MET A 163 7.33 7.71 -12.59
C MET A 163 6.35 8.34 -13.59
N GLY A 164 6.55 9.60 -13.97
CA GLY A 164 5.72 10.30 -14.95
C GLY A 164 4.36 10.76 -14.40
N ASN A 165 4.21 10.76 -13.08
CA ASN A 165 2.97 11.10 -12.38
C ASN A 165 2.81 12.62 -12.25
N LEU A 166 2.59 13.28 -13.38
CA LEU A 166 2.53 14.75 -13.48
C LEU A 166 1.52 15.36 -12.49
N GLU A 167 0.33 14.78 -12.34
CA GLU A 167 -0.69 15.33 -11.43
C GLU A 167 -0.26 15.24 -9.96
N CYS A 168 0.46 14.19 -9.56
CA CYS A 168 1.06 14.11 -8.23
C CYS A 168 2.17 15.15 -8.03
N LEU A 169 3.04 15.32 -9.04
CA LEU A 169 4.11 16.32 -9.02
C LEU A 169 3.53 17.74 -8.92
N ARG A 170 2.48 18.04 -9.70
CA ARG A 170 1.75 19.31 -9.67
C ARG A 170 1.17 19.59 -8.30
N TYR A 171 0.39 18.65 -7.78
CA TYR A 171 -0.23 18.78 -6.46
C TYR A 171 0.82 18.99 -5.36
N ALA A 172 1.87 18.16 -5.33
CA ALA A 172 2.95 18.27 -4.36
C ALA A 172 3.58 19.66 -4.42
N ARG A 173 3.93 20.14 -5.62
CA ARG A 173 4.58 21.44 -5.81
C ARG A 173 3.67 22.60 -5.40
N GLU A 174 2.42 22.63 -5.89
CA GLU A 174 1.45 23.70 -5.61
C GLU A 174 1.14 23.83 -4.12
N ASN A 175 1.30 22.75 -3.35
CA ASN A 175 1.05 22.73 -1.91
C ASN A 175 2.33 22.89 -1.06
N GLY A 176 3.47 23.21 -1.69
CA GLY A 176 4.71 23.56 -0.98
C GLY A 176 5.63 22.39 -0.67
N CYS A 177 5.52 21.27 -1.39
CA CYS A 177 6.56 20.25 -1.37
C CYS A 177 7.86 20.82 -1.94
N PRO A 178 9.00 20.65 -1.25
CA PRO A 178 10.28 21.04 -1.81
C PRO A 178 10.63 20.12 -2.98
N TRP A 179 11.56 20.58 -3.81
CA TRP A 179 12.15 19.83 -4.90
C TRP A 179 13.61 20.29 -5.09
N ASP A 180 14.38 19.49 -5.79
CA ASP A 180 15.77 19.79 -6.14
C ASP A 180 16.09 19.25 -7.54
N GLU A 181 17.35 19.35 -7.96
CA GLU A 181 17.83 18.97 -9.29
C GLU A 181 17.49 17.53 -9.65
N ARG A 182 17.30 16.64 -8.66
CA ARG A 182 16.92 15.24 -8.89
C ARG A 182 15.54 15.12 -9.53
N THR A 183 14.65 16.08 -9.30
CA THR A 183 13.31 16.07 -9.91
C THR A 183 13.38 16.17 -11.43
N CYS A 184 14.19 17.10 -11.95
CA CYS A 184 14.46 17.20 -13.39
C CYS A 184 15.28 16.01 -13.89
N ALA A 185 16.33 15.61 -13.15
CA ALA A 185 17.20 14.53 -13.56
C ALA A 185 16.45 13.19 -13.72
N TYR A 186 15.59 12.83 -12.77
CA TYR A 186 14.82 11.59 -12.82
C TYR A 186 13.69 11.63 -13.85
N ALA A 187 13.02 12.78 -14.05
CA ALA A 187 12.08 12.91 -15.17
C ALA A 187 12.78 12.67 -16.52
N ALA A 188 13.97 13.23 -16.70
CA ALA A 188 14.75 13.09 -17.91
C ALA A 188 15.32 11.66 -18.08
N GLU A 189 15.77 11.04 -16.99
CA GLU A 189 16.26 9.66 -16.95
C GLU A 189 15.18 8.65 -17.35
N SER A 190 13.93 8.85 -16.95
CA SER A 190 12.79 7.99 -17.29
C SER A 190 12.04 8.41 -18.57
N GLY A 191 12.48 9.49 -19.22
CA GLY A 191 11.85 9.97 -20.45
C GLY A 191 10.50 10.69 -20.26
N ASN A 192 10.18 11.12 -19.05
CA ASN A 192 8.92 11.79 -18.71
C ASN A 192 8.97 13.28 -19.06
N LEU A 193 8.94 13.60 -20.35
CA LEU A 193 9.08 14.95 -20.87
C LEU A 193 8.11 15.96 -20.23
N GLU A 194 6.85 15.58 -20.03
CA GLU A 194 5.85 16.49 -19.47
C GLU A 194 6.12 16.83 -18.00
N CYS A 195 6.68 15.89 -17.22
CA CYS A 195 7.15 16.17 -15.87
C CYS A 195 8.37 17.09 -15.88
N LEU A 196 9.31 16.87 -16.81
CA LEU A 196 10.50 17.71 -16.98
C LEU A 196 10.13 19.15 -17.38
N LYS A 197 9.22 19.32 -18.33
CA LYS A 197 8.68 20.63 -18.74
C LYS A 197 8.05 21.34 -17.56
N TYR A 198 7.11 20.69 -16.88
CA TYR A 198 6.43 21.27 -15.72
C TYR A 198 7.41 21.70 -14.63
N ALA A 199 8.35 20.82 -14.26
CA ALA A 199 9.35 21.12 -13.25
C ALA A 199 10.19 22.34 -13.65
N ARG A 200 10.67 22.38 -14.90
CA ARG A 200 11.50 23.48 -15.40
C ARG A 200 10.75 24.81 -15.44
N GLU A 201 9.54 24.84 -16.00
CA GLU A 201 8.71 26.03 -16.13
C GLU A 201 8.35 26.65 -14.77
N ASN A 202 8.27 25.82 -13.74
CA ASN A 202 7.91 26.25 -12.38
C ASN A 202 9.12 26.50 -11.48
N GLY A 203 10.33 26.53 -12.06
CA GLY A 203 11.56 26.94 -11.38
C GLY A 203 12.27 25.85 -10.59
N CYS A 204 12.03 24.58 -10.90
CA CYS A 204 12.87 23.49 -10.39
C CYS A 204 14.31 23.68 -10.91
N PRO A 205 15.33 23.58 -10.05
CA PRO A 205 16.70 23.58 -10.52
C PRO A 205 16.97 22.30 -11.33
N TRP A 206 18.03 22.35 -12.13
CA TRP A 206 18.53 21.23 -12.91
C TRP A 206 20.05 21.35 -13.03
N ASP A 207 20.70 20.23 -13.29
CA ASP A 207 22.15 20.17 -13.50
C ASP A 207 22.46 19.26 -14.71
N ALA A 208 23.75 19.06 -15.00
CA ALA A 208 24.19 18.26 -16.14
C ALA A 208 23.63 16.84 -16.17
N ARG A 209 23.25 16.26 -15.02
CA ARG A 209 22.64 14.93 -14.95
C ARG A 209 21.31 14.88 -15.69
N THR A 210 20.58 16.00 -15.77
CA THR A 210 19.32 16.06 -16.52
C THR A 210 19.54 15.77 -18.01
N TYR A 211 20.51 16.43 -18.64
CA TYR A 211 20.85 16.16 -20.03
C TYR A 211 21.52 14.79 -20.21
N ILE A 212 22.55 14.49 -19.39
CA ILE A 212 23.34 13.26 -19.50
C ILE A 212 22.44 12.02 -19.35
N SER A 213 21.56 11.97 -18.34
CA SER A 213 20.68 10.81 -18.12
C SER A 213 19.67 10.62 -19.25
N ALA A 214 19.08 11.70 -19.79
CA ALA A 214 18.20 11.59 -20.95
C ALA A 214 18.94 11.06 -22.18
N SER A 215 20.15 11.56 -22.45
CA SER A 215 20.96 11.12 -23.60
C SER A 215 21.42 9.66 -23.45
N MET A 216 21.88 9.25 -22.26
CA MET A 216 22.33 7.87 -22.00
C MET A 216 21.20 6.85 -22.15
N ASN A 217 19.98 7.21 -21.76
CA ASN A 217 18.80 6.35 -21.88
C ASN A 217 18.04 6.51 -23.21
N LEU A 218 18.57 7.30 -24.14
CA LEU A 218 17.99 7.54 -25.48
C LEU A 218 16.60 8.20 -25.44
N HIS A 219 16.32 8.99 -24.40
CA HIS A 219 15.12 9.83 -24.32
C HIS A 219 15.33 11.13 -25.09
N ILE A 220 15.31 11.01 -26.42
CA ILE A 220 15.65 12.08 -27.38
C ILE A 220 14.90 13.37 -27.06
N GLU A 221 13.58 13.30 -26.90
CA GLU A 221 12.75 14.49 -26.63
C GLU A 221 13.14 15.21 -25.33
N CYS A 222 13.51 14.45 -24.28
CA CYS A 222 13.99 15.04 -23.02
C CYS A 222 15.36 15.69 -23.18
N SER A 223 16.28 15.05 -23.93
CA SER A 223 17.61 15.61 -24.18
C SER A 223 17.57 16.85 -25.07
N GLU A 224 16.74 16.86 -26.11
CA GLU A 224 16.51 18.02 -26.98
C GLU A 224 15.90 19.16 -26.17
N TYR A 225 14.85 18.89 -25.40
CA TYR A 225 14.23 19.89 -24.53
C TYR A 225 15.23 20.48 -23.52
N ALA A 226 16.03 19.62 -22.86
CA ALA A 226 17.05 20.05 -21.91
C ALA A 226 18.09 20.96 -22.59
N GLN A 227 18.58 20.57 -23.77
CA GLN A 227 19.56 21.34 -24.54
C GLN A 227 18.99 22.69 -25.00
N GLU A 228 17.80 22.70 -25.60
CA GLU A 228 17.13 23.90 -26.10
C GLU A 228 16.85 24.92 -24.99
N ASN A 229 16.61 24.45 -23.77
CA ASN A 229 16.29 25.30 -22.63
C ASN A 229 17.51 25.64 -21.75
N GLY A 230 18.72 25.28 -22.19
CA GLY A 230 19.99 25.70 -21.58
C GLY A 230 20.42 24.87 -20.36
N CYS A 231 20.05 23.59 -20.31
CA CYS A 231 20.59 22.65 -19.34
C CYS A 231 22.11 22.50 -19.57
N PRO A 232 22.94 22.49 -18.52
CA PRO A 232 24.36 22.15 -18.65
C PRO A 232 24.53 20.76 -19.31
N THR A 233 25.54 20.60 -20.15
CA THR A 233 25.83 19.34 -20.85
C THR A 233 27.04 18.60 -20.29
N ASP A 234 27.85 19.25 -19.44
CA ASP A 234 29.06 18.71 -18.83
C ASP A 234 29.02 18.87 -17.30
N GLU A 235 29.55 17.90 -16.56
CA GLU A 235 29.67 18.02 -15.09
C GLU A 235 30.69 19.12 -14.71
N PRO A 236 30.41 19.94 -13.67
CA PRO A 236 31.39 20.90 -13.18
C PRO A 236 32.66 20.20 -12.69
N GLN A 237 33.83 20.65 -13.19
CA GLN A 237 35.17 20.16 -12.84
C GLN A 237 35.53 20.35 -11.37
#